data_AF-A0A9W6WJY2-F1
#
_entry.id   AF-A0A9W6WJY2-F1
#
_cell.length_a   1.000
_cell.length_b   1.000
_cell.length_c   1.000
_cell.angle_alpha   90.00
_cell.angle_beta   90.00
_cell.angle_gamma   90.00
#
_symmetry.space_group_name_H-M   'P 1'
#
loop_
_entity.id
_entity.type
_entity.pdbx_description
1 polymer ?
#
loop_
_entity_poly.entity_id
_entity_poly.type
_entity_poly.pdbx_seq_one_letter_code
_entity_poly.pdbx_strand_id
1 'polypeptide(L)'
;MMEPSADMGIVGRAISHIFAGMDDLRSSGWEFSASLELVEIYNETLRDLLAPVGSTDKIDLRLDSEGKVAVVNSCIHEVTNDQEAWSLLREAMTRRSTKSTKMNDRSSRSHCVITFRYVLPCTGFVNLLDQTHTTPNDAPFSLIASDLTESIH
;
A
#
# COMPACT_ATOMS: atom_id res chain seq x y z
N MET A 1 5.42 -11.18 -16.13
CA MET A 1 4.45 -10.08 -16.29
C MET A 1 3.04 -10.64 -16.21
N MET A 2 2.29 -10.26 -15.18
CA MET A 2 0.88 -10.60 -15.05
C MET A 2 0.05 -9.68 -15.94
N GLU A 3 -0.79 -10.25 -16.79
CA GLU A 3 -1.78 -9.45 -17.53
C GLU A 3 -2.79 -8.83 -16.54
N PRO A 4 -3.06 -7.51 -16.62
CA PRO A 4 -3.98 -6.86 -15.72
C PRO A 4 -5.40 -7.41 -15.92
N SER A 5 -5.92 -8.15 -14.93
CA SER A 5 -7.31 -8.61 -14.94
C SER A 5 -8.28 -7.50 -14.52
N ALA A 6 -9.54 -7.56 -14.97
CA ALA A 6 -10.56 -6.57 -14.59
C ALA A 6 -10.74 -6.46 -13.07
N ASP A 7 -10.51 -7.56 -12.35
CA ASP A 7 -10.63 -7.69 -10.89
C ASP A 7 -9.53 -6.96 -10.13
N MET A 8 -8.47 -6.51 -10.81
CA MET A 8 -7.25 -6.00 -10.19
C MET A 8 -7.42 -4.59 -9.56
N GLY A 9 -8.48 -3.87 -9.92
CA GLY A 9 -8.74 -2.51 -9.45
C GLY A 9 -7.60 -1.53 -9.82
N ILE A 10 -7.66 -0.31 -9.30
CA ILE A 10 -6.64 0.71 -9.60
C ILE A 10 -5.30 0.39 -8.93
N VAL A 11 -5.32 -0.13 -7.69
CA VAL A 11 -4.10 -0.43 -6.92
C VAL A 11 -3.28 -1.52 -7.59
N GLY A 12 -3.87 -2.65 -7.92
CA GLY A 12 -3.10 -3.73 -8.54
C GLY A 12 -2.60 -3.35 -9.93
N ARG A 13 -3.37 -2.56 -10.71
CA ARG A 13 -2.90 -2.00 -11.98
C ARG A 13 -1.71 -1.05 -11.78
N ALA A 14 -1.73 -0.21 -10.76
CA ALA A 14 -0.60 0.66 -10.43
C ALA A 14 0.64 -0.14 -10.06
N ILE A 15 0.51 -1.16 -9.21
CA ILE A 15 1.62 -2.06 -8.85
C ILE A 15 2.19 -2.74 -10.10
N SER A 16 1.34 -3.34 -10.95
CA SER A 16 1.76 -3.97 -12.19
C SER A 16 2.52 -3.00 -13.11
N HIS A 17 2.03 -1.77 -13.25
CA HIS A 17 2.68 -0.73 -14.05
C HIS A 17 4.04 -0.30 -13.47
N ILE A 18 4.16 -0.19 -12.14
CA ILE A 18 5.44 0.12 -11.49
C ILE A 18 6.44 -1.01 -11.72
N PHE A 19 6.03 -2.28 -11.54
CA PHE A 19 6.89 -3.42 -11.82
C PHE A 19 7.34 -3.52 -13.29
N ALA A 20 6.45 -3.22 -14.24
CA ALA A 20 6.81 -3.15 -15.64
C ALA A 20 7.94 -2.14 -15.90
N GLY A 21 7.82 -0.93 -15.34
CA GLY A 21 8.89 0.08 -15.44
C GLY A 21 10.19 -0.33 -14.74
N MET A 22 10.11 -1.01 -13.59
CA MET A 22 11.29 -1.55 -12.91
C MET A 22 11.99 -2.62 -13.74
N ASP A 23 11.24 -3.52 -14.39
CA ASP A 23 11.79 -4.57 -15.26
C ASP A 23 12.47 -3.99 -16.50
N ASP A 24 11.87 -2.97 -17.12
CA ASP A 24 12.48 -2.24 -18.23
C ASP A 24 13.84 -1.63 -17.83
N LEU A 25 13.92 -1.03 -16.63
CA LEU A 25 15.15 -0.44 -16.12
C LEU A 25 16.18 -1.50 -15.66
N ARG A 26 15.74 -2.66 -15.16
CA ARG A 26 16.63 -3.80 -14.85
C ARG A 26 17.41 -4.25 -16.08
N SER A 27 16.79 -4.20 -17.26
CA SER A 27 17.49 -4.51 -18.52
C SER A 27 18.67 -3.56 -18.81
N SER A 28 18.64 -2.36 -18.22
CA SER A 28 19.70 -1.34 -18.29
C SER A 28 20.69 -1.42 -17.12
N GLY A 29 20.62 -2.46 -16.28
CA GLY A 29 21.56 -2.72 -15.18
C GLY A 29 21.17 -2.11 -13.83
N TRP A 30 19.94 -1.63 -13.67
CA TRP A 30 19.47 -1.08 -12.39
C TRP A 30 19.01 -2.18 -11.44
N GLU A 31 19.41 -2.07 -10.16
CA GLU A 31 18.94 -2.94 -9.09
C GLU A 31 17.85 -2.25 -8.27
N PHE A 32 16.86 -3.04 -7.84
CA PHE A 32 15.68 -2.55 -7.13
C PHE A 32 15.39 -3.47 -5.94
N SER A 33 15.11 -2.87 -4.79
CA SER A 33 14.39 -3.54 -3.70
C SER A 33 13.00 -2.93 -3.59
N ALA A 34 11.96 -3.76 -3.47
CA ALA A 34 10.59 -3.31 -3.31
C ALA A 34 9.95 -3.96 -2.08
N SER A 35 9.07 -3.22 -1.42
CA SER A 35 8.32 -3.70 -0.26
C SER A 35 6.92 -3.12 -0.21
N LEU A 36 6.06 -3.84 0.50
CA LEU A 36 4.63 -3.57 0.59
C LEU A 36 4.19 -3.57 2.06
N GLU A 37 3.37 -2.59 2.41
CA GLU A 37 2.75 -2.43 3.73
C GLU A 37 1.26 -2.08 3.54
N LEU A 38 0.38 -2.74 4.29
CA LEU A 38 -1.06 -2.51 4.22
C LEU A 38 -1.66 -2.30 5.61
N VAL A 39 -2.21 -1.12 5.82
CA VAL A 39 -2.77 -0.70 7.10
C VAL A 39 -4.23 -0.30 6.91
N GLU A 40 -5.09 -0.86 7.74
CA GLU A 40 -6.48 -0.43 7.88
C GLU A 40 -6.59 0.55 9.05
N ILE A 41 -7.28 1.66 8.81
CA ILE A 41 -7.71 2.60 9.85
C ILE A 41 -9.21 2.36 10.03
N TYR A 42 -9.58 1.73 11.15
CA TYR A 42 -10.96 1.45 11.50
C TYR A 42 -11.31 2.12 12.82
N ASN A 43 -12.22 3.10 12.79
CA ASN A 43 -12.68 3.81 14.00
C ASN A 43 -11.50 4.33 14.86
N GLU A 44 -10.60 5.09 14.24
CA GLU A 44 -9.35 5.62 14.85
C GLU A 44 -8.39 4.54 15.40
N THR A 45 -8.63 3.26 15.09
CA THR A 45 -7.74 2.16 15.46
C THR A 45 -7.00 1.68 14.23
N LEU A 46 -5.68 1.64 14.34
CA LEU A 46 -4.81 1.12 13.30
C LEU A 46 -4.74 -0.41 13.38
N ARG A 47 -4.75 -1.03 12.21
CA ARG A 47 -4.57 -2.46 12.09
C ARG A 47 -3.69 -2.80 10.90
N ASP A 48 -2.71 -3.65 11.14
CA ASP A 48 -1.91 -4.26 10.09
C ASP A 48 -2.70 -5.41 9.42
N LEU A 49 -2.86 -5.32 8.09
CA LEU A 49 -3.54 -6.33 7.30
C LEU A 49 -2.62 -7.48 6.86
N LEU A 50 -1.30 -7.31 6.93
CA LEU A 50 -0.29 -8.31 6.61
C LEU A 50 0.28 -9.02 7.84
N ALA A 51 -0.05 -8.57 9.05
CA ALA A 51 0.38 -9.22 10.29
C ALA A 51 0.00 -10.72 10.34
N PRO A 52 0.84 -11.60 10.92
CA PRO A 52 0.52 -13.00 11.11
C PRO A 52 -0.79 -13.20 11.87
N VAL A 53 -1.52 -14.27 11.54
CA VAL A 53 -2.77 -14.61 12.25
C VAL A 53 -2.45 -14.88 13.72
N GLY A 54 -3.05 -14.09 14.62
CA GLY A 54 -2.82 -14.17 16.05
C GLY A 54 -1.75 -13.22 16.61
N SER A 55 -1.14 -12.36 15.78
CA SER A 55 -0.33 -11.25 16.28
C SER A 55 -1.18 -10.34 17.19
N THR A 56 -0.59 -9.95 18.31
CA THR A 56 -1.17 -8.99 19.26
C THR A 56 -0.44 -7.64 19.22
N ASP A 57 0.44 -7.48 18.23
CA ASP A 57 1.26 -6.29 18.09
C ASP A 57 0.37 -5.11 17.74
N LYS A 58 0.42 -4.10 18.61
CA LYS A 58 -0.26 -2.84 18.35
C LYS A 58 0.63 -2.00 17.45
N ILE A 59 0.10 -1.68 16.27
CA ILE A 59 0.70 -0.68 15.40
C ILE A 59 0.26 0.73 15.84
N ASP A 60 1.14 1.69 15.64
CA ASP A 60 0.96 3.07 16.10
C ASP A 60 1.51 4.05 15.05
N LEU A 61 1.15 5.33 15.15
CA LEU A 61 1.72 6.38 14.30
C LEU A 61 2.81 7.12 15.08
N ARG A 62 3.98 7.28 14.47
CA ARG A 62 5.06 8.11 15.00
C ARG A 62 5.56 9.07 13.93
N LEU A 63 6.19 10.15 14.40
CA LEU A 63 6.99 10.98 13.51
C LEU A 63 8.36 10.33 13.34
N ASP A 64 8.80 10.19 12.11
CA ASP A 64 10.18 9.82 11.81
C ASP A 64 11.15 10.98 12.09
N SER A 65 12.44 10.74 11.88
CA SER A 65 13.49 11.76 12.08
C SER A 65 13.35 12.99 11.18
N GLU A 66 12.57 12.89 10.09
CA GLU A 66 12.30 13.98 9.15
C GLU A 66 10.96 14.69 9.44
N GLY A 67 10.26 14.28 10.51
CA GLY A 67 8.95 14.83 10.87
C GLY A 67 7.80 14.33 10.01
N LYS A 68 7.99 13.25 9.23
CA LYS A 68 6.91 12.59 8.48
C LYS A 68 6.23 11.54 9.36
N VAL A 69 4.93 11.37 9.15
CA VAL A 69 4.15 10.36 9.86
C VAL A 69 4.48 8.97 9.28
N ALA A 70 4.97 8.08 10.12
CA ALA A 70 5.28 6.69 9.83
C ALA A 70 4.48 5.75 10.75
N VAL A 71 3.99 4.65 10.18
CA VAL A 71 3.41 3.56 10.98
C VAL A 71 4.56 2.75 11.58
N VAL A 72 4.50 2.49 12.89
CA VAL A 72 5.49 1.66 13.59
C VAL A 72 4.92 0.31 13.96
N ASN A 73 5.81 -0.69 14.01
CA ASN A 73 5.50 -2.10 14.28
C ASN A 73 4.59 -2.77 13.23
N SER A 74 4.37 -2.13 12.08
CA SER A 74 3.71 -2.74 10.93
C SER A 74 4.64 -3.72 10.23
N CYS A 75 4.04 -4.76 9.66
CA CYS A 75 4.72 -5.75 8.86
C CYS A 75 4.97 -5.17 7.46
N ILE A 76 6.24 -5.00 7.15
CA ILE A 76 6.72 -4.67 5.81
C ILE A 76 7.16 -5.98 5.15
N HIS A 77 6.56 -6.30 4.01
CA HIS A 77 6.91 -7.50 3.25
C HIS A 77 7.69 -7.11 2.01
N GLU A 78 8.88 -7.67 1.85
CA GLU A 78 9.64 -7.53 0.60
C GLU A 78 8.95 -8.29 -0.53
N VAL A 79 8.93 -7.70 -1.72
CA VAL A 79 8.31 -8.26 -2.92
C VAL A 79 9.28 -8.17 -4.07
N THR A 80 9.46 -9.28 -4.79
CA THR A 80 10.42 -9.36 -5.90
C THR A 80 9.77 -9.15 -7.26
N ASN A 81 8.48 -9.46 -7.37
CA ASN A 81 7.70 -9.42 -8.60
C ASN A 81 6.24 -8.98 -8.36
N ASP A 82 5.54 -8.69 -9.45
CA ASP A 82 4.15 -8.25 -9.45
C ASP A 82 3.17 -9.32 -8.93
N GLN A 83 3.44 -10.62 -9.15
CA GLN A 83 2.57 -11.69 -8.65
C GLN A 83 2.61 -11.80 -7.12
N GLU A 84 3.78 -11.65 -6.49
CA GLU A 84 3.94 -11.65 -5.04
C GLU A 84 3.19 -10.47 -4.41
N ALA A 85 3.40 -9.26 -4.94
CA ALA A 85 2.70 -8.06 -4.47
C ALA A 85 1.19 -8.19 -4.61
N TRP A 86 0.71 -8.74 -5.74
CA TRP A 86 -0.71 -8.97 -5.97
C TRP A 86 -1.30 -10.02 -5.01
N SER A 87 -0.55 -11.08 -4.70
CA SER A 87 -0.98 -12.12 -3.77
C SER A 87 -1.17 -11.56 -2.35
N LEU A 88 -0.20 -10.76 -1.88
CA LEU A 88 -0.29 -10.09 -0.58
C LEU A 88 -1.48 -9.11 -0.53
N LEU A 89 -1.67 -8.32 -1.59
CA LEU A 89 -2.78 -7.38 -1.69
C LEU A 89 -4.13 -8.10 -1.60
N ARG A 90 -4.31 -9.20 -2.33
CA ARG A 90 -5.54 -10.00 -2.32
C ARG A 90 -5.81 -10.63 -0.96
N GLU A 91 -4.77 -11.13 -0.30
CA GLU A 91 -4.87 -11.68 1.05
C GLU A 91 -5.33 -10.60 2.05
N ALA A 92 -4.67 -9.44 2.05
CA ALA A 92 -5.02 -8.31 2.90
C ALA A 92 -6.47 -7.83 2.68
N MET A 93 -6.90 -7.72 1.42
CA MET A 93 -8.28 -7.36 1.07
C MET A 93 -9.29 -8.39 1.58
N THR A 94 -8.94 -9.68 1.56
CA THR A 94 -9.80 -10.75 2.11
C THR A 94 -9.90 -10.62 3.63
N ARG A 95 -8.78 -10.34 4.32
CA ARG A 95 -8.73 -10.11 5.78
C ARG A 95 -9.54 -8.87 6.19
N ARG A 96 -9.53 -7.81 5.38
CA ARG A 96 -10.39 -6.61 5.55
C ARG A 96 -11.88 -6.96 5.39
N SER A 97 -12.22 -7.69 4.33
CA SER A 97 -13.60 -8.04 3.97
C SER A 97 -14.27 -8.94 5.02
N THR A 98 -13.58 -10.00 5.45
CA THR A 98 -14.09 -10.97 6.44
C THR A 98 -14.41 -10.37 7.80
N LYS A 99 -13.77 -9.26 8.18
CA LYS A 99 -14.09 -8.54 9.43
C LYS A 99 -15.26 -7.57 9.26
N SER A 100 -15.38 -6.94 8.09
CA SER A 100 -16.52 -6.09 7.76
C SER A 100 -17.85 -6.86 7.83
N THR A 101 -17.86 -8.16 7.56
CA THR A 101 -19.06 -9.01 7.68
C THR A 101 -19.40 -9.42 9.12
N LYS A 102 -18.45 -9.38 10.06
CA LYS A 102 -18.67 -9.76 11.47
C LYS A 102 -19.25 -8.64 12.34
N MET A 103 -19.17 -7.39 11.89
CA MET A 103 -19.70 -6.22 12.57
C MET A 103 -20.49 -5.43 11.54
N ASN A 104 -21.81 -5.60 11.55
CA ASN A 104 -22.69 -4.89 10.63
C ASN A 104 -22.50 -3.36 10.81
N ASP A 105 -22.56 -2.66 9.69
CA ASP A 105 -22.71 -1.22 9.51
C ASP A 105 -21.47 -0.35 9.21
N ARG A 106 -21.48 0.05 7.92
CA ARG A 106 -20.92 1.25 7.28
C ARG A 106 -19.41 1.35 7.04
N SER A 107 -19.12 1.19 5.75
CA SER A 107 -17.98 1.67 4.97
C SER A 107 -17.54 3.13 5.17
N SER A 108 -18.25 3.94 5.97
CA SER A 108 -17.86 5.32 6.26
C SER A 108 -16.78 5.45 7.34
N ARG A 109 -16.23 4.34 7.86
CA ARG A 109 -15.28 4.35 8.99
C ARG A 109 -14.05 3.45 8.80
N SER A 110 -13.85 2.89 7.60
CA SER A 110 -12.71 2.03 7.27
C SER A 110 -11.94 2.64 6.10
N HIS A 111 -10.74 3.16 6.38
CA HIS A 111 -9.79 3.58 5.35
C HIS A 111 -8.69 2.52 5.21
N CYS A 112 -8.19 2.31 4.00
CA CYS A 112 -7.06 1.44 3.74
C CYS A 112 -5.93 2.26 3.15
N VAL A 113 -4.75 2.14 3.77
CA VAL A 113 -3.50 2.74 3.31
C VAL A 113 -2.64 1.61 2.78
N ILE A 114 -2.24 1.73 1.52
CA ILE A 114 -1.36 0.77 0.85
C ILE A 114 -0.09 1.53 0.47
N THR A 115 1.01 1.14 1.09
CA THR A 115 2.31 1.75 0.88
C THR A 115 3.14 0.78 0.03
N PHE A 116 3.47 1.20 -1.18
CA PHE A 116 4.44 0.51 -2.03
C PHE A 116 5.74 1.32 -2.02
N ARG A 117 6.81 0.71 -1.50
CA ARG A 117 8.13 1.32 -1.40
C ARG A 117 9.06 0.63 -2.36
N TYR A 118 9.85 1.41 -3.11
CA TYR A 118 10.92 0.88 -3.93
C TYR A 118 12.19 1.71 -3.73
N VAL A 119 13.32 1.04 -3.63
CA VAL A 119 14.64 1.65 -3.43
C VAL A 119 15.42 1.50 -4.72
N LEU A 120 15.73 2.66 -5.30
CA LEU A 120 16.68 2.90 -6.40
C LEU A 120 17.94 3.56 -5.78
N PRO A 121 19.03 3.74 -6.57
CA PRO A 121 20.08 4.70 -6.22
C PRO A 121 19.56 6.09 -5.83
N CYS A 122 18.34 6.44 -6.25
CA CYS A 122 17.54 7.57 -5.80
C CYS A 122 16.24 7.04 -5.15
N THR A 123 16.12 7.05 -3.82
CA THR A 123 14.99 6.44 -3.09
C THR A 123 13.65 7.16 -3.34
N GLY A 124 12.53 6.43 -3.50
CA GLY A 124 11.19 6.99 -3.69
C GLY A 124 10.07 6.15 -3.05
N PHE A 125 8.87 6.71 -2.88
CA PHE A 125 7.70 6.00 -2.34
C PHE A 125 6.39 6.49 -2.97
N VAL A 126 5.41 5.60 -3.12
CA VAL A 126 4.08 5.93 -3.64
C VAL A 126 3.03 5.51 -2.61
N ASN A 127 2.27 6.49 -2.12
CA ASN A 127 1.16 6.28 -1.20
C ASN A 127 -0.15 6.23 -1.98
N LEU A 128 -0.80 5.07 -1.98
CA LEU A 128 -2.12 4.89 -2.60
C LEU A 128 -3.17 4.92 -1.49
N LEU A 129 -4.00 5.96 -1.49
CA LEU A 129 -5.07 6.14 -0.52
C LEU A 129 -6.42 5.83 -1.17
N ASP A 130 -7.13 4.83 -0.64
CA ASP A 130 -8.51 4.52 -1.01
C ASP A 130 -9.46 5.24 -0.06
N GLN A 131 -10.10 6.32 -0.53
CA GLN A 131 -11.11 7.07 0.22
C GLN A 131 -12.52 6.65 -0.21
N THR A 132 -13.27 6.01 0.68
CA THR A 132 -14.69 5.72 0.45
C THR A 132 -15.57 6.85 0.98
N HIS A 133 -15.65 7.96 0.24
CA HIS A 133 -16.68 8.99 0.42
C HIS A 133 -17.33 9.32 -0.92
N THR A 134 -18.52 8.80 -1.18
CA THR A 134 -19.39 9.22 -2.28
C THR A 134 -20.59 9.96 -1.73
N THR A 135 -20.43 11.26 -1.54
CA THR A 135 -21.54 12.20 -1.76
C THR A 135 -21.67 12.39 -3.28
N PRO A 136 -22.88 12.59 -3.84
CA PRO A 136 -23.10 12.63 -5.29
C PRO A 136 -22.32 13.73 -6.06
N ASN A 137 -21.54 14.56 -5.36
CA ASN A 137 -20.98 15.79 -5.89
C ASN A 137 -19.45 15.88 -5.77
N ASP A 138 -18.77 14.88 -5.20
CA ASP A 138 -17.31 14.92 -5.01
C ASP A 138 -16.60 13.97 -5.97
N ALA A 139 -15.49 14.44 -6.54
CA ALA A 139 -14.67 13.67 -7.45
C ALA A 139 -14.11 12.42 -6.75
N PRO A 140 -14.20 11.23 -7.37
CA PRO A 140 -14.09 9.97 -6.64
C PRO A 140 -12.68 9.57 -6.18
N PHE A 141 -11.61 10.29 -6.57
CA PHE A 141 -10.24 9.87 -6.26
C PHE A 141 -9.28 11.07 -6.12
N SER A 142 -8.42 11.05 -5.10
CA SER A 142 -7.24 11.92 -5.02
C SER A 142 -5.97 11.05 -4.96
N LEU A 143 -5.07 11.27 -5.92
CA LEU A 143 -3.73 10.68 -5.93
C LEU A 143 -2.78 11.73 -5.36
N ILE A 144 -2.17 11.46 -4.22
CA ILE A 144 -1.13 12.33 -3.65
C ILE A 144 0.21 11.66 -3.90
N ALA A 145 0.88 12.07 -4.98
CA ALA A 145 2.30 11.81 -5.17
C ALA A 145 3.07 12.88 -4.39
N SER A 146 3.88 12.48 -3.43
CA SER A 146 4.83 13.38 -2.76
C SER A 146 6.15 13.40 -3.53
N ASP A 147 6.65 14.60 -3.79
CA ASP A 147 7.78 14.90 -4.67
C ASP A 147 9.11 14.23 -4.27
N LEU A 148 9.92 13.98 -5.30
CA LEU A 148 11.30 13.51 -5.20
C LEU A 148 12.13 14.49 -4.37
N THR A 149 12.84 13.98 -3.37
CA THR A 149 13.99 14.69 -2.79
C THR A 149 15.25 14.12 -3.43
N GLU A 150 15.79 14.82 -4.42
CA GLU A 150 17.16 14.60 -4.85
C GLU A 150 18.09 15.03 -3.70
N SER A 151 18.70 14.07 -3.02
CA SER A 151 19.89 14.35 -2.20
C SER A 151 21.08 13.65 -2.85
N ILE A 152 21.76 14.40 -3.73
CA ILE A 152 23.05 13.99 -4.29
C ILE A 152 24.12 14.27 -3.21
N HIS A 153 24.88 13.26 -2.83
CA HIS A 153 26.21 13.40 -2.22
C HIS A 153 27.21 12.54 -2.99
#